data_AF-A0A314L720-F1
#
_entry.id   AF-A0A314L720-F1
#
_cell.length_a   1.000
_cell.length_b   1.000
_cell.length_c   1.000
_cell.angle_alpha   90.00
_cell.angle_beta   90.00
_cell.angle_gamma   90.00
#
_symmetry.space_group_name_H-M   'P 1'
#
loop_
_entity.id
_entity.type
_entity.pdbx_description
1 polymer ?
#
loop_
_entity_poly.entity_id
_entity_poly.type
_entity_poly.pdbx_seq_one_letter_code
_entity_poly.pdbx_strand_id
1 'polypeptide(L)'
;MMRLQTYAGLSVIATLAAIYHAFSSRGQFYPAMVYLSTSKISLVLLLNMGLAIMCFLWQLTKKVFLGTLREVEVERLNEQSWRELMEILFAITIFRQDFSVMFLAMVTRLLFIKSLHWLAQKRVEYIETTPAVTKLSHIRIVSLMGFLLLIDSIFLYNYMNHLIQTRQASVSLFFAFEYMILTTTTVATFVKYVFHVCDMLMEGQWERKAVYTFYLELIRDLLHLTMYMCFFLMIFVNYGVPLHLIRELYETFRNFKSRVADYIRYRKITSNMNDRFPDATPEELNGGDTICIICREEMITAKKLVCGHLFHVNCLRSWLERQHTCPTCRALVVPPENGTNVARSRYAQQGTSFTPQGSQADPRTNSHVSQHQARLQAAAAAAAIYEKSIVYPSAQILPCYVGANMPFGDSSWNNLSTSDTQLEAHRIFLQQQIEVLRSQLMLLQSSKTQKAAAAVGASDGKGKAISFESAQKGQAEGADI
;
A
#
# COMPACT_ATOMS: atom_id res chain seq x y z
N MET A 1 -13.57 29.45 -6.65
CA MET A 1 -14.36 28.33 -7.20
C MET A 1 -15.84 28.63 -7.02
N MET A 2 -16.69 28.30 -7.99
CA MET A 2 -18.15 28.38 -7.82
C MET A 2 -18.60 27.34 -6.79
N ARG A 3 -19.62 27.66 -5.98
CA ARG A 3 -20.23 26.66 -5.08
C ARG A 3 -20.94 25.60 -5.92
N LEU A 4 -20.85 24.33 -5.53
CA LEU A 4 -21.47 23.21 -6.26
C LEU A 4 -22.96 23.45 -6.59
N GLN A 5 -23.69 24.12 -5.68
CA GLN A 5 -25.08 24.51 -5.86
C GLN A 5 -25.30 25.47 -7.03
N THR A 6 -24.42 26.47 -7.25
CA THR A 6 -24.59 27.42 -8.36
C THR A 6 -24.21 26.80 -9.70
N TYR A 7 -23.19 25.94 -9.73
CA TYR A 7 -22.88 25.12 -10.91
C TYR A 7 -24.04 24.18 -11.28
N ALA A 8 -24.62 23.48 -10.31
CA ALA A 8 -25.77 22.60 -10.53
C ALA A 8 -27.00 23.39 -11.04
N GLY A 9 -27.32 24.54 -10.42
CA GLY A 9 -28.42 25.41 -10.85
C GLY A 9 -28.26 25.90 -12.28
N LEU A 10 -27.07 26.40 -12.66
CA LEU A 10 -26.79 26.83 -14.03
C LEU A 10 -26.87 25.66 -15.03
N SER A 11 -26.38 24.48 -14.65
CA SER A 11 -26.44 23.27 -15.47
C SER A 11 -27.89 22.84 -15.75
N VAL A 12 -28.76 22.88 -14.74
CA VAL A 12 -30.20 22.61 -14.88
C VAL A 12 -30.86 23.62 -15.82
N ILE A 13 -30.63 24.92 -15.62
CA ILE A 13 -31.21 25.98 -16.45
C ILE A 13 -30.78 25.84 -17.92
N ALA A 14 -29.49 25.63 -18.18
CA ALA A 14 -28.97 25.47 -19.54
C ALA A 14 -29.54 24.23 -20.25
N THR A 15 -29.71 23.13 -19.52
CA THR A 15 -30.30 21.89 -20.07
C THR A 15 -31.79 22.05 -20.35
N LEU A 16 -32.54 22.68 -19.43
CA LEU A 16 -33.97 23.00 -19.64
C LEU A 16 -34.16 23.94 -20.84
N ALA A 17 -33.30 24.95 -21.00
CA ALA A 17 -33.33 25.84 -22.16
C ALA A 17 -33.04 25.09 -23.48
N ALA A 18 -32.08 24.17 -23.50
CA ALA A 18 -31.78 23.35 -24.67
C ALA A 18 -32.91 22.39 -25.05
N ILE A 19 -33.56 21.76 -24.05
CA ILE A 19 -34.75 20.92 -24.24
C ILE A 19 -35.91 21.77 -24.78
N TYR A 20 -36.20 22.91 -24.14
CA TYR A 20 -37.26 23.83 -24.57
C TYR A 20 -37.06 24.30 -26.01
N HIS A 21 -35.83 24.71 -26.37
CA HIS A 21 -35.48 25.09 -27.74
C HIS A 21 -35.67 23.94 -28.74
N ALA A 22 -35.28 22.71 -28.39
CA ALA A 22 -35.47 21.53 -29.25
C ALA A 22 -36.95 21.24 -29.52
N PHE A 23 -37.81 21.30 -28.49
CA PHE A 23 -39.25 21.10 -28.65
C PHE A 23 -39.93 22.28 -29.38
N SER A 24 -39.60 23.53 -29.03
CA SER A 24 -40.19 24.72 -29.64
C SER A 24 -39.82 24.88 -31.12
N SER A 25 -38.63 24.44 -31.55
CA SER A 25 -38.19 24.55 -32.96
C SER A 25 -38.66 23.41 -33.85
N ARG A 26 -39.04 22.26 -33.27
CA ARG A 26 -39.41 21.05 -34.03
C ARG A 26 -40.88 20.66 -33.93
N GLY A 27 -41.60 21.10 -32.89
CA GLY A 27 -43.04 20.86 -32.68
C GLY A 27 -43.45 19.39 -32.40
N GLN A 28 -42.70 18.42 -32.91
CA GLN A 28 -42.94 16.98 -32.78
C GLN A 28 -41.87 16.32 -31.91
N PHE A 29 -42.27 15.29 -31.15
CA PHE A 29 -41.41 14.58 -30.21
C PHE A 29 -40.19 13.92 -30.87
N TYR A 30 -40.38 13.15 -31.95
CA TYR A 30 -39.29 12.39 -32.57
C TYR A 30 -38.19 13.30 -33.17
N PRO A 31 -38.50 14.32 -34.00
CA PRO A 31 -37.46 15.23 -34.51
C PRO A 31 -36.78 16.06 -33.42
N ALA A 32 -37.48 16.39 -32.32
CA ALA A 32 -36.87 17.06 -31.16
C ALA A 32 -35.85 16.13 -30.45
N MET A 33 -36.19 14.87 -30.23
CA MET A 33 -35.29 13.87 -29.65
C MET A 33 -34.08 13.57 -30.52
N VAL A 34 -34.27 13.46 -31.84
CA VAL A 34 -33.16 13.33 -32.81
C VAL A 34 -32.26 14.56 -32.77
N TYR A 35 -32.80 15.78 -32.68
CA TYR A 35 -31.99 16.98 -32.52
C TYR A 35 -31.19 16.98 -31.20
N LEU A 36 -31.80 16.58 -30.08
CA LEU A 36 -31.12 16.45 -28.78
C LEU A 36 -29.98 15.42 -28.79
N SER A 37 -30.12 14.31 -29.52
CA SER A 37 -29.10 13.25 -29.59
C SER A 37 -28.01 13.47 -30.65
N THR A 38 -28.27 14.29 -31.68
CA THR A 38 -27.32 14.56 -32.78
C THR A 38 -26.61 15.91 -32.66
N SER A 39 -27.21 16.91 -32.02
CA SER A 39 -26.61 18.23 -31.83
C SER A 39 -25.47 18.16 -30.81
N LYS A 40 -24.24 18.49 -31.24
CA LYS A 40 -23.05 18.52 -30.38
C LYS A 40 -23.24 19.39 -29.14
N ILE A 41 -23.91 20.54 -29.27
CA ILE A 41 -24.15 21.48 -28.17
C ILE A 41 -25.15 20.89 -27.17
N SER A 42 -26.28 20.37 -27.67
CA SER A 42 -27.31 19.73 -26.83
C SER A 42 -26.73 18.54 -26.07
N LEU A 43 -25.89 17.74 -26.73
CA LEU A 43 -25.23 16.60 -26.14
C LEU A 43 -24.23 16.98 -25.04
N VAL A 44 -23.44 18.04 -25.23
CA VAL A 44 -22.52 18.55 -24.18
C VAL A 44 -23.30 19.05 -22.96
N LEU A 45 -24.43 19.74 -23.17
CA LEU A 45 -25.30 20.19 -22.07
C LEU A 45 -25.94 19.01 -21.32
N LEU A 46 -26.41 17.99 -22.03
CA LEU A 46 -26.93 16.75 -21.43
C LEU A 46 -25.86 15.97 -20.66
N LEU A 47 -24.63 15.88 -21.18
CA LEU A 47 -23.51 15.23 -20.49
C LEU A 47 -23.12 16.00 -19.21
N ASN A 48 -23.08 17.34 -19.29
CA ASN A 48 -22.83 18.20 -18.12
C ASN A 48 -23.95 18.07 -17.06
N MET A 49 -25.22 17.95 -17.48
CA MET A 49 -26.33 17.61 -16.58
C MET A 49 -26.12 16.24 -15.93
N GLY A 50 -25.65 15.24 -16.68
CA GLY A 50 -25.25 13.94 -16.16
C GLY A 50 -24.20 14.07 -15.05
N LEU A 51 -23.14 14.85 -15.27
CA LEU A 51 -22.13 15.14 -14.23
C LEU A 51 -22.72 15.83 -13.00
N ALA A 52 -23.60 16.81 -13.17
CA ALA A 52 -24.29 17.46 -12.06
C ALA A 52 -25.17 16.49 -11.25
N ILE A 53 -25.86 15.56 -11.91
CA ILE A 53 -26.63 14.48 -11.26
C ILE A 53 -25.67 13.54 -10.50
N MET A 54 -24.54 13.15 -11.09
CA MET A 54 -23.54 12.31 -10.40
C MET A 54 -22.96 13.01 -9.16
N CYS A 55 -22.70 14.32 -9.22
CA CYS A 55 -22.30 15.10 -8.05
C CYS A 55 -23.40 15.20 -6.99
N PHE A 56 -24.68 15.26 -7.38
CA PHE A 56 -25.80 15.21 -6.43
C PHE A 56 -25.91 13.82 -5.77
N LEU A 57 -25.83 12.74 -6.55
CA LEU A 57 -25.82 11.36 -6.04
C LEU A 57 -24.64 11.13 -5.09
N TRP A 58 -23.45 11.68 -5.37
CA TRP A 58 -22.32 11.67 -4.45
C TRP A 58 -22.66 12.28 -3.09
N GLN A 59 -23.24 13.49 -3.07
CA GLN A 59 -23.63 14.15 -1.82
C GLN A 59 -24.74 13.40 -1.08
N LEU A 60 -25.68 12.80 -1.81
CA LEU A 60 -26.74 11.96 -1.24
C LEU A 60 -26.16 10.70 -0.58
N THR A 61 -25.38 9.90 -1.31
CA THR A 61 -24.74 8.69 -0.78
C THR A 61 -23.83 9.01 0.40
N LYS A 62 -23.03 10.08 0.31
CA LYS A 62 -22.24 10.62 1.42
C LYS A 62 -23.12 10.90 2.64
N LYS A 63 -24.21 11.67 2.49
CA LYS A 63 -25.07 12.08 3.61
C LYS A 63 -25.82 10.91 4.25
N VAL A 64 -26.28 9.94 3.45
CA VAL A 64 -27.08 8.79 3.91
C VAL A 64 -26.20 7.75 4.60
N PHE A 65 -25.09 7.34 3.98
CA PHE A 65 -24.30 6.19 4.44
C PHE A 65 -23.00 6.59 5.16
N LEU A 66 -22.23 7.56 4.66
CA LEU A 66 -20.87 7.82 5.15
C LEU A 66 -20.76 8.93 6.21
N GLY A 67 -21.65 9.92 6.18
CA GLY A 67 -21.59 11.12 7.00
C GLY A 67 -20.41 12.03 6.63
N THR A 68 -19.54 12.31 7.59
CA THR A 68 -18.32 13.10 7.41
C THR A 68 -17.18 12.21 6.89
N LEU A 69 -16.61 12.55 5.73
CA LEU A 69 -15.40 11.90 5.24
C LEU A 69 -14.19 12.32 6.09
N ARG A 70 -13.26 11.38 6.28
CA ARG A 70 -12.01 11.56 7.00
C ARG A 70 -10.87 11.86 6.02
N GLU A 71 -9.81 12.50 6.48
CA GLU A 71 -8.69 12.93 5.62
C GLU A 71 -8.04 11.74 4.89
N VAL A 72 -7.74 10.66 5.61
CA VAL A 72 -7.21 9.39 5.06
C VAL A 72 -8.09 8.79 3.95
N GLU A 73 -9.41 9.02 4.01
CA GLU A 73 -10.33 8.53 2.97
C GLU A 73 -10.29 9.40 1.72
N VAL A 74 -10.17 10.72 1.89
CA VAL A 74 -10.07 11.69 0.80
C VAL A 74 -8.72 11.55 0.08
N GLU A 75 -7.64 11.37 0.84
CA GLU A 75 -6.29 11.12 0.33
C GLU A 75 -6.26 9.84 -0.52
N ARG A 76 -6.71 8.71 0.05
CA ARG A 76 -6.75 7.42 -0.68
C ARG A 76 -7.65 7.47 -1.91
N LEU A 77 -8.79 8.16 -1.83
CA LEU A 77 -9.70 8.39 -2.96
C LEU A 77 -9.01 9.20 -4.08
N ASN A 78 -8.27 10.25 -3.74
CA ASN A 78 -7.52 11.06 -4.70
C ASN A 78 -6.42 10.24 -5.39
N GLU A 79 -5.58 9.54 -4.63
CA GLU A 79 -4.52 8.66 -5.18
C GLU A 79 -5.06 7.59 -6.13
N GLN A 80 -6.16 6.93 -5.75
CA GLN A 80 -6.72 5.85 -6.55
C GLN A 80 -7.45 6.39 -7.78
N SER A 81 -8.22 7.48 -7.66
CA SER A 81 -8.92 8.07 -8.80
C SER A 81 -7.98 8.50 -9.92
N TRP A 82 -6.81 9.07 -9.61
CA TRP A 82 -5.81 9.45 -10.61
C TRP A 82 -5.21 8.23 -11.34
N ARG A 83 -4.89 7.18 -10.60
CA ARG A 83 -4.36 5.91 -11.13
C ARG A 83 -5.35 5.26 -12.11
N GLU A 84 -6.61 5.19 -11.71
CA GLU A 84 -7.68 4.52 -12.46
C GLU A 84 -8.11 5.34 -13.68
N LEU A 85 -8.05 6.68 -13.60
CA LEU A 85 -8.18 7.54 -14.77
C LEU A 85 -7.10 7.22 -15.82
N MET A 86 -5.85 7.00 -15.40
CA MET A 86 -4.78 6.63 -16.32
C MET A 86 -4.98 5.24 -16.92
N GLU A 87 -5.40 4.25 -16.13
CA GLU A 87 -5.72 2.91 -16.62
C GLU A 87 -6.85 2.93 -17.66
N ILE A 88 -7.91 3.71 -17.43
CA ILE A 88 -8.99 3.89 -18.41
C ILE A 88 -8.51 4.63 -19.65
N LEU A 89 -7.67 5.67 -19.52
CA LEU A 89 -7.07 6.36 -20.66
C LEU A 89 -6.24 5.40 -21.53
N PHE A 90 -5.48 4.48 -20.92
CA PHE A 90 -4.80 3.42 -21.66
C PHE A 90 -5.77 2.42 -22.30
N ALA A 91 -6.84 2.00 -21.61
CA ALA A 91 -7.86 1.11 -22.17
C ALA A 91 -8.55 1.73 -23.41
N ILE A 92 -8.80 3.05 -23.43
CA ILE A 92 -9.34 3.78 -24.58
C ILE A 92 -8.45 3.65 -25.82
N THR A 93 -7.12 3.58 -25.66
CA THR A 93 -6.20 3.43 -26.80
C THR A 93 -6.36 2.10 -27.54
N ILE A 94 -6.79 1.04 -26.83
CA ILE A 94 -7.04 -0.28 -27.40
C ILE A 94 -8.39 -0.29 -28.13
N PHE A 95 -9.43 0.24 -27.49
CA PHE A 95 -10.80 0.29 -28.03
C PHE A 95 -11.10 1.57 -28.83
N ARG A 96 -10.12 2.12 -29.55
CA ARG A 96 -10.21 3.45 -30.21
C ARG A 96 -11.41 3.60 -31.15
N GLN A 97 -11.88 2.51 -31.75
CA GLN A 97 -13.01 2.52 -32.70
C GLN A 97 -14.38 2.68 -32.02
N ASP A 98 -14.49 2.39 -30.73
CA ASP A 98 -15.76 2.41 -29.97
C ASP A 98 -15.97 3.73 -29.17
N PHE A 99 -15.16 4.77 -29.43
CA PHE A 99 -15.23 6.02 -28.68
C PHE A 99 -16.54 6.77 -28.95
N SER A 100 -17.51 6.54 -28.06
CA SER A 100 -18.85 7.10 -28.10
C SER A 100 -19.17 7.88 -26.82
N VAL A 101 -20.19 8.73 -26.89
CA VAL A 101 -20.70 9.47 -25.72
C VAL A 101 -21.27 8.51 -24.68
N MET A 102 -21.85 7.38 -25.11
CA MET A 102 -22.31 6.32 -24.22
C MET A 102 -21.12 5.66 -23.50
N PHE A 103 -20.02 5.39 -24.19
CA PHE A 103 -18.80 4.89 -23.56
C PHE A 103 -18.28 5.85 -22.47
N LEU A 104 -18.21 7.16 -22.75
CA LEU A 104 -17.79 8.16 -21.76
C LEU A 104 -18.71 8.15 -20.52
N ALA A 105 -20.02 8.05 -20.71
CA ALA A 105 -20.98 7.91 -19.61
C ALA A 105 -20.81 6.60 -18.82
N MET A 106 -20.44 5.48 -19.47
CA MET A 106 -20.10 4.23 -18.79
C MET A 106 -18.83 4.36 -17.94
N VAL A 107 -17.79 5.02 -18.45
CA VAL A 107 -16.55 5.35 -17.71
C VAL A 107 -16.85 6.19 -16.47
N THR A 108 -17.59 7.29 -16.62
CA THR A 108 -17.93 8.18 -15.49
C THR A 108 -18.73 7.43 -14.41
N ARG A 109 -19.66 6.55 -14.83
CA ARG A 109 -20.42 5.70 -13.90
C ARG A 109 -19.53 4.68 -13.19
N LEU A 110 -18.63 4.00 -13.91
CA LEU A 110 -17.71 3.03 -13.30
C LEU A 110 -16.81 3.70 -12.26
N LEU A 111 -16.20 4.85 -12.59
CA LEU A 111 -15.34 5.60 -11.67
C LEU A 111 -16.06 6.05 -10.40
N PHE A 112 -17.34 6.47 -10.52
CA PHE A 112 -18.17 6.79 -9.36
C PHE A 112 -18.45 5.57 -8.48
N ILE A 113 -18.80 4.43 -9.06
CA ILE A 113 -19.07 3.19 -8.33
C ILE A 113 -17.79 2.67 -7.65
N LYS A 114 -16.65 2.68 -8.36
CA LYS A 114 -15.31 2.38 -7.81
C LYS A 114 -14.95 3.31 -6.63
N SER A 115 -15.24 4.61 -6.75
CA SER A 115 -15.02 5.59 -5.67
C SER A 115 -15.80 5.24 -4.39
N LEU A 116 -17.05 4.78 -4.52
CA LEU A 116 -17.84 4.32 -3.37
C LEU A 116 -17.30 3.02 -2.76
N HIS A 117 -16.78 2.11 -3.59
CA HIS A 117 -16.16 0.87 -3.13
C HIS A 117 -14.89 1.11 -2.29
N TRP A 118 -13.98 1.97 -2.75
CA TRP A 118 -12.76 2.27 -1.98
C TRP A 118 -13.10 2.93 -0.63
N LEU A 119 -14.13 3.78 -0.59
CA LEU A 119 -14.61 4.36 0.66
C LEU A 119 -15.26 3.31 1.58
N ALA A 120 -16.06 2.38 1.04
CA ALA A 120 -16.63 1.28 1.82
C ALA A 120 -15.53 0.40 2.42
N GLN A 121 -14.51 0.04 1.64
CA GLN A 121 -13.33 -0.71 2.10
C GLN A 121 -12.61 0.02 3.25
N LYS A 122 -12.32 1.32 3.11
CA LYS A 122 -11.67 2.12 4.17
C LYS A 122 -12.55 2.42 5.38
N ARG A 123 -13.88 2.30 5.26
CA ARG A 123 -14.82 2.32 6.40
C ARG A 123 -14.82 1.00 7.16
N VAL A 124 -14.79 -0.13 6.46
CA VAL A 124 -14.68 -1.47 7.09
C VAL A 124 -13.37 -1.59 7.87
N GLU A 125 -12.23 -1.27 7.25
CA GLU A 125 -10.90 -1.31 7.89
C GLU A 125 -10.80 -0.42 9.14
N TYR A 126 -11.52 0.71 9.16
CA TYR A 126 -11.61 1.57 10.34
C TYR A 126 -12.48 1.01 11.45
N ILE A 127 -13.61 0.38 11.09
CA ILE A 127 -14.49 -0.29 12.06
C ILE A 127 -13.76 -1.50 12.67
N GLU A 128 -12.94 -2.21 11.89
CA GLU A 128 -12.08 -3.31 12.37
C GLU A 128 -11.02 -2.86 13.38
N THR A 129 -10.59 -1.59 13.34
CA THR A 129 -9.53 -1.04 14.20
C THR A 129 -10.04 -0.17 15.34
N THR A 130 -11.35 0.12 15.40
CA THR A 130 -11.94 1.06 16.37
C THR A 130 -13.11 0.43 17.13
N PRO A 131 -12.94 0.03 18.40
CA PRO A 131 -13.94 -0.78 19.12
C PRO A 131 -15.20 0.00 19.55
N ALA A 132 -15.20 1.34 19.50
CA ALA A 132 -16.25 2.19 20.06
C ALA A 132 -17.21 2.81 19.02
N VAL A 133 -17.63 2.03 18.01
CA VAL A 133 -18.53 2.50 16.94
C VAL A 133 -20.02 2.25 17.24
N THR A 134 -20.87 3.21 16.88
CA THR A 134 -22.32 3.12 17.15
C THR A 134 -23.02 2.08 16.28
N LYS A 135 -24.10 1.45 16.79
CA LYS A 135 -24.93 0.50 16.03
C LYS A 135 -25.47 1.08 14.71
N LEU A 136 -25.75 2.40 14.67
CA LEU A 136 -26.16 3.08 13.43
C LEU A 136 -25.05 3.11 12.38
N SER A 137 -23.78 3.21 12.79
CA SER A 137 -22.63 3.12 11.88
C SER A 137 -22.53 1.73 11.24
N HIS A 138 -22.79 0.66 12.02
CA HIS A 138 -22.86 -0.71 11.49
C HIS A 138 -23.99 -0.88 10.46
N ILE A 139 -25.20 -0.43 10.78
CA ILE A 139 -26.35 -0.49 9.85
C ILE A 139 -26.05 0.26 8.55
N ARG A 140 -25.42 1.45 8.63
CA ARG A 140 -25.04 2.25 7.47
C ARG A 140 -24.00 1.59 6.56
N ILE A 141 -22.95 0.97 7.12
CA ILE A 141 -21.95 0.31 6.28
C ILE A 141 -22.49 -0.98 5.64
N VAL A 142 -23.27 -1.78 6.37
CA VAL A 142 -23.92 -2.99 5.83
C VAL A 142 -24.89 -2.65 4.70
N SER A 143 -25.74 -1.64 4.89
CA SER A 143 -26.67 -1.18 3.85
C SER A 143 -25.96 -0.56 2.64
N LEU A 144 -24.83 0.15 2.83
CA LEU A 144 -24.00 0.62 1.72
C LEU A 144 -23.40 -0.55 0.92
N MET A 145 -22.85 -1.56 1.60
CA MET A 145 -22.24 -2.72 0.93
C MET A 145 -23.28 -3.56 0.19
N GLY A 146 -24.47 -3.76 0.77
CA GLY A 146 -25.59 -4.43 0.09
C GLY A 146 -26.11 -3.64 -1.12
N PHE A 147 -26.20 -2.31 -1.02
CA PHE A 147 -26.58 -1.42 -2.13
C PHE A 147 -25.56 -1.47 -3.28
N LEU A 148 -24.26 -1.44 -2.97
CA LEU A 148 -23.19 -1.56 -3.97
C LEU A 148 -23.21 -2.93 -4.65
N LEU A 149 -23.32 -4.02 -3.88
CA LEU A 149 -23.40 -5.38 -4.43
C LEU A 149 -24.59 -5.56 -5.37
N LEU A 150 -25.75 -4.98 -5.04
CA LEU A 150 -26.94 -5.01 -5.89
C LEU A 150 -26.73 -4.22 -7.20
N ILE A 151 -26.11 -3.04 -7.12
CA ILE A 151 -25.77 -2.23 -8.31
C ILE A 151 -24.80 -2.97 -9.23
N ASP A 152 -23.71 -3.52 -8.68
CA ASP A 152 -22.71 -4.25 -9.46
C ASP A 152 -23.33 -5.48 -10.11
N SER A 153 -24.15 -6.24 -9.37
CA SER A 153 -24.85 -7.42 -9.91
C SER A 153 -25.79 -7.07 -11.07
N ILE A 154 -26.54 -5.96 -10.97
CA ILE A 154 -27.41 -5.48 -12.05
C ILE A 154 -26.58 -5.09 -13.28
N PHE A 155 -25.48 -4.35 -13.12
CA PHE A 155 -24.65 -3.97 -14.26
C PHE A 155 -23.91 -5.17 -14.87
N LEU A 156 -23.35 -6.05 -14.05
CA LEU A 156 -22.71 -7.30 -14.48
C LEU A 156 -23.67 -8.15 -15.30
N TYR A 157 -24.90 -8.37 -14.83
CA TYR A 157 -25.95 -9.09 -15.56
C TYR A 157 -26.24 -8.44 -16.93
N ASN A 158 -26.45 -7.13 -16.97
CA ASN A 158 -26.74 -6.40 -18.21
C ASN A 158 -25.58 -6.50 -19.23
N TYR A 159 -24.34 -6.33 -18.79
CA TYR A 159 -23.16 -6.43 -19.67
C TYR A 159 -22.90 -7.87 -20.13
N MET A 160 -23.07 -8.87 -19.26
CA MET A 160 -22.90 -10.28 -19.63
C MET A 160 -23.97 -10.73 -20.63
N ASN A 161 -25.24 -10.34 -20.44
CA ASN A 161 -26.29 -10.63 -21.43
C ASN A 161 -25.98 -10.01 -22.79
N HIS A 162 -25.53 -8.75 -22.82
CA HIS A 162 -25.14 -8.07 -24.05
C HIS A 162 -23.93 -8.75 -24.73
N LEU A 163 -22.94 -9.21 -23.96
CA LEU A 163 -21.78 -9.95 -24.48
C LEU A 163 -22.18 -11.33 -25.05
N ILE A 164 -23.09 -12.05 -24.38
CA ILE A 164 -23.62 -13.34 -24.83
C ILE A 164 -24.44 -13.19 -26.12
N GLN A 165 -25.23 -12.13 -26.25
CA GLN A 165 -26.05 -11.83 -27.43
C GLN A 165 -25.23 -11.39 -28.63
N THR A 166 -24.28 -10.46 -28.44
CA THR A 166 -23.47 -9.92 -29.55
C THR A 166 -22.36 -10.86 -29.99
N ARG A 167 -21.87 -11.75 -29.10
CA ARG A 167 -20.72 -12.66 -29.33
C ARG A 167 -19.43 -11.97 -29.77
N GLN A 168 -19.36 -10.65 -29.68
CA GLN A 168 -18.21 -9.84 -30.08
C GLN A 168 -17.46 -9.37 -28.83
N ALA A 169 -16.14 -9.57 -28.83
CA ALA A 169 -15.29 -8.78 -27.96
C ALA A 169 -15.48 -7.30 -28.32
N SER A 170 -15.85 -6.50 -27.33
CA SER A 170 -16.17 -5.08 -27.42
C SER A 170 -15.93 -4.45 -26.04
N VAL A 171 -16.04 -3.13 -25.92
CA VAL A 171 -15.80 -2.45 -24.62
C VAL A 171 -16.70 -2.95 -23.47
N SER A 172 -17.87 -3.51 -23.79
CA SER A 172 -18.76 -4.18 -22.84
C SER A 172 -18.05 -5.30 -22.04
N LEU A 173 -17.06 -5.96 -22.65
CA LEU A 173 -16.23 -7.00 -22.04
C LEU A 173 -15.33 -6.42 -20.93
N PHE A 174 -14.68 -5.28 -21.18
CA PHE A 174 -13.89 -4.54 -20.17
C PHE A 174 -14.78 -4.15 -18.98
N PHE A 175 -15.97 -3.59 -19.24
CA PHE A 175 -16.89 -3.23 -18.14
C PHE A 175 -17.40 -4.45 -17.37
N ALA A 176 -17.79 -5.53 -18.06
CA ALA A 176 -18.24 -6.77 -17.42
C ALA A 176 -17.17 -7.35 -16.48
N PHE A 177 -15.91 -7.30 -16.91
CA PHE A 177 -14.75 -7.72 -16.13
C PHE A 177 -14.56 -6.86 -14.86
N GLU A 178 -14.62 -5.54 -15.01
CA GLU A 178 -14.51 -4.59 -13.89
C GLU A 178 -15.62 -4.80 -12.84
N TYR A 179 -16.88 -4.93 -13.25
CA TYR A 179 -17.98 -5.20 -12.31
C TYR A 179 -17.87 -6.58 -11.64
N MET A 180 -17.26 -7.58 -12.30
CA MET A 180 -16.98 -8.89 -11.70
C MET A 180 -15.90 -8.80 -10.59
N ILE A 181 -14.84 -8.01 -10.79
CA ILE A 181 -13.86 -7.72 -9.73
C ILE A 181 -14.52 -6.99 -8.57
N LEU A 182 -15.27 -5.92 -8.85
CA LEU A 182 -15.96 -5.13 -7.81
C LEU A 182 -16.87 -6.03 -6.95
N THR A 183 -17.74 -6.81 -7.60
CA THR A 183 -18.60 -7.82 -6.95
C THR A 183 -17.79 -8.75 -6.04
N THR A 184 -16.66 -9.29 -6.53
CA THR A 184 -15.80 -10.22 -5.78
C THR A 184 -15.15 -9.54 -4.56
N THR A 185 -14.69 -8.28 -4.70
CA THR A 185 -14.16 -7.52 -3.56
C THR A 185 -15.23 -7.19 -2.53
N THR A 186 -16.46 -6.88 -2.96
CA THR A 186 -17.58 -6.55 -2.09
C THR A 186 -18.06 -7.77 -1.31
N VAL A 187 -18.13 -8.94 -1.93
CA VAL A 187 -18.41 -10.21 -1.23
C VAL A 187 -17.30 -10.54 -0.23
N ALA A 188 -16.02 -10.46 -0.62
CA ALA A 188 -14.90 -10.75 0.28
C ALA A 188 -14.87 -9.79 1.49
N THR A 189 -15.06 -8.49 1.27
CA THR A 189 -15.10 -7.50 2.35
C THR A 189 -16.34 -7.63 3.21
N PHE A 190 -17.49 -8.03 2.66
CA PHE A 190 -18.68 -8.33 3.44
C PHE A 190 -18.48 -9.54 4.37
N VAL A 191 -17.93 -10.64 3.86
CA VAL A 191 -17.66 -11.82 4.69
C VAL A 191 -16.58 -11.53 5.75
N LYS A 192 -15.55 -10.74 5.42
CA LYS A 192 -14.57 -10.25 6.41
C LYS A 192 -15.22 -9.39 7.50
N TYR A 193 -16.13 -8.50 7.12
CA TYR A 193 -16.91 -7.70 8.07
C TYR A 193 -17.83 -8.57 8.94
N VAL A 194 -18.46 -9.61 8.39
CA VAL A 194 -19.21 -10.60 9.17
C VAL A 194 -18.29 -11.29 10.17
N PHE A 195 -17.07 -11.68 9.80
CA PHE A 195 -16.11 -12.25 10.74
C PHE A 195 -15.75 -11.28 11.87
N HIS A 196 -15.60 -9.98 11.57
CA HIS A 196 -15.40 -8.96 12.59
C HIS A 196 -16.61 -8.81 13.54
N VAL A 197 -17.84 -8.80 13.02
CA VAL A 197 -19.05 -8.72 13.85
C VAL A 197 -19.22 -9.97 14.72
N CYS A 198 -18.96 -11.17 14.20
CA CYS A 198 -18.98 -12.40 14.99
C CYS A 198 -17.94 -12.39 16.12
N ASP A 199 -16.73 -11.90 15.86
CA ASP A 199 -15.70 -11.75 16.89
C ASP A 199 -16.09 -10.75 17.99
N MET A 200 -16.68 -9.61 17.61
CA MET A 200 -17.25 -8.64 18.56
C MET A 200 -18.39 -9.22 19.41
N LEU A 201 -19.19 -10.14 18.86
CA LEU A 201 -20.24 -10.86 19.60
C LEU A 201 -19.69 -11.98 20.50
N MET A 202 -18.48 -12.47 20.22
CA MET A 202 -17.74 -13.45 21.02
C MET A 202 -16.74 -12.79 21.98
N GLU A 203 -16.89 -11.50 22.26
CA GLU A 203 -16.01 -10.72 23.17
C GLU A 203 -14.51 -10.83 22.83
N GLY A 204 -14.16 -11.06 21.56
CA GLY A 204 -12.78 -11.23 21.08
C GLY A 204 -12.19 -12.63 21.27
N GLN A 205 -12.96 -13.60 21.77
CA GLN A 205 -12.48 -14.97 22.06
C GLN A 205 -12.32 -15.86 20.81
N TRP A 206 -12.46 -15.33 19.58
CA TRP A 206 -12.40 -16.16 18.38
C TRP A 206 -10.96 -16.40 17.88
N GLU A 207 -10.27 -17.32 18.54
CA GLU A 207 -8.86 -17.68 18.28
C GLU A 207 -8.54 -17.99 16.79
N ARG A 208 -9.52 -18.50 16.03
CA ARG A 208 -9.37 -18.90 14.62
C ARG A 208 -9.72 -17.81 13.61
N LYS A 209 -10.17 -16.62 14.05
CA LYS A 209 -10.53 -15.48 13.18
C LYS A 209 -9.43 -15.13 12.18
N ALA A 210 -8.18 -15.06 12.64
CA ALA A 210 -7.02 -14.74 11.80
C ALA A 210 -6.82 -15.75 10.65
N VAL A 211 -7.01 -17.04 10.94
CA VAL A 211 -6.88 -18.13 9.95
C VAL A 211 -8.01 -18.07 8.91
N TYR A 212 -9.26 -17.85 9.31
CA TYR A 212 -10.37 -17.70 8.37
C TYR A 212 -10.26 -16.43 7.52
N THR A 213 -9.80 -15.33 8.11
CA THR A 213 -9.53 -14.07 7.40
C THR A 213 -8.42 -14.26 6.38
N PHE A 214 -7.35 -14.98 6.75
CA PHE A 214 -6.26 -15.33 5.83
C PHE A 214 -6.76 -16.17 4.64
N TYR A 215 -7.56 -17.23 4.87
CA TYR A 215 -8.12 -18.03 3.79
C TYR A 215 -9.03 -17.23 2.86
N LEU A 216 -9.86 -16.34 3.41
CA LEU A 216 -10.70 -15.44 2.64
C LEU A 216 -9.86 -14.49 1.75
N GLU A 217 -8.79 -13.91 2.28
CA GLU A 217 -7.91 -13.03 1.52
C GLU A 217 -7.14 -13.80 0.43
N LEU A 218 -6.68 -15.03 0.71
CA LEU A 218 -6.04 -15.91 -0.26
C LEU A 218 -6.99 -16.35 -1.39
N ILE A 219 -8.24 -16.71 -1.06
CA ILE A 219 -9.27 -17.07 -2.05
C ILE A 219 -9.60 -15.86 -2.93
N ARG A 220 -9.76 -14.66 -2.34
CA ARG A 220 -9.95 -13.42 -3.10
C ARG A 220 -8.78 -13.14 -4.05
N ASP A 221 -7.53 -13.25 -3.58
CA ASP A 221 -6.35 -13.04 -4.44
C ASP A 221 -6.26 -14.08 -5.56
N LEU A 222 -6.61 -15.35 -5.29
CA LEU A 222 -6.67 -16.39 -6.31
C LEU A 222 -7.76 -16.11 -7.36
N LEU A 223 -8.97 -15.74 -6.92
CA LEU A 223 -10.07 -15.36 -7.82
C LEU A 223 -9.69 -14.14 -8.68
N HIS A 224 -9.10 -13.10 -8.09
CA HIS A 224 -8.59 -11.96 -8.85
C HIS A 224 -7.53 -12.40 -9.87
N LEU A 225 -6.57 -13.24 -9.48
CA LEU A 225 -5.52 -13.70 -10.38
C LEU A 225 -6.08 -14.50 -11.56
N THR A 226 -7.03 -15.42 -11.32
CA THR A 226 -7.68 -16.17 -12.41
C THR A 226 -8.49 -15.25 -13.30
N MET A 227 -9.23 -14.30 -12.74
CA MET A 227 -9.97 -13.27 -13.48
C MET A 227 -9.04 -12.45 -14.39
N TYR A 228 -8.00 -11.81 -13.84
CA TYR A 228 -7.04 -11.01 -14.64
C TYR A 228 -6.32 -11.86 -15.71
N MET A 229 -5.96 -13.11 -15.41
CA MET A 229 -5.37 -14.03 -16.41
C MET A 229 -6.35 -14.34 -17.55
N CYS A 230 -7.61 -14.67 -17.25
CA CYS A 230 -8.63 -14.92 -18.26
C CYS A 230 -8.86 -13.69 -19.14
N PHE A 231 -8.95 -12.49 -18.54
CA PHE A 231 -9.14 -11.24 -19.26
C PHE A 231 -7.93 -10.85 -20.12
N PHE A 232 -6.72 -11.00 -19.58
CA PHE A 232 -5.48 -10.80 -20.34
C PHE A 232 -5.42 -11.72 -21.56
N LEU A 233 -5.68 -13.01 -21.39
CA LEU A 233 -5.69 -13.99 -22.49
C LEU A 233 -6.78 -13.67 -23.53
N MET A 234 -7.98 -13.28 -23.07
CA MET A 234 -9.09 -12.94 -23.96
C MET A 234 -8.79 -11.69 -24.80
N ILE A 235 -8.19 -10.64 -24.23
CA ILE A 235 -7.75 -9.47 -25.02
C ILE A 235 -6.55 -9.83 -25.91
N PHE A 236 -5.57 -10.58 -25.39
CA PHE A 236 -4.37 -10.98 -26.13
C PHE A 236 -4.69 -11.70 -27.44
N VAL A 237 -5.64 -12.65 -27.42
CA VAL A 237 -6.06 -13.42 -28.62
C VAL A 237 -6.81 -12.54 -29.63
N ASN A 238 -7.58 -11.54 -29.19
CA ASN A 238 -8.41 -10.72 -30.08
C ASN A 238 -7.73 -9.43 -30.58
N TYR A 239 -6.83 -8.83 -29.81
CA TYR A 239 -6.25 -7.50 -30.07
C TYR A 239 -4.73 -7.41 -29.87
N GLY A 240 -4.06 -8.49 -29.45
CA GLY A 240 -2.64 -8.46 -29.09
C GLY A 240 -2.37 -7.94 -27.67
N VAL A 241 -1.10 -7.63 -27.36
CA VAL A 241 -0.62 -7.42 -25.98
C VAL A 241 -1.30 -6.23 -25.26
N PRO A 242 -2.10 -6.47 -24.21
CA PRO A 242 -2.73 -5.40 -23.45
C PRO A 242 -1.79 -4.84 -22.38
N LEU A 243 -0.95 -3.87 -22.76
CA LEU A 243 0.05 -3.27 -21.85
C LEU A 243 -0.54 -2.77 -20.52
N HIS A 244 -1.76 -2.23 -20.53
CA HIS A 244 -2.45 -1.75 -19.33
C HIS A 244 -2.70 -2.85 -18.28
N LEU A 245 -2.89 -4.11 -18.69
CA LEU A 245 -3.15 -5.24 -17.78
C LEU A 245 -1.88 -5.86 -17.19
N ILE A 246 -0.70 -5.57 -17.76
CA ILE A 246 0.56 -6.14 -17.28
C ILE A 246 0.83 -5.71 -15.84
N ARG A 247 0.52 -4.44 -15.50
CA ARG A 247 0.69 -3.94 -14.14
C ARG A 247 -0.24 -4.64 -13.15
N GLU A 248 -1.55 -4.70 -13.43
CA GLU A 248 -2.53 -5.29 -12.51
C GLU A 248 -2.34 -6.80 -12.35
N LEU A 249 -1.97 -7.50 -13.42
CA LEU A 249 -1.60 -8.91 -13.35
C LEU A 249 -0.35 -9.13 -12.48
N TYR A 250 0.69 -8.32 -12.66
CA TYR A 250 1.92 -8.41 -11.86
C TYR A 250 1.68 -8.05 -10.39
N GLU A 251 0.86 -7.03 -10.10
CA GLU A 251 0.51 -6.62 -8.74
C GLU A 251 -0.30 -7.72 -8.03
N THR A 252 -1.32 -8.27 -8.70
CA THR A 252 -2.11 -9.40 -8.19
C THR A 252 -1.26 -10.66 -7.97
N PHE A 253 -0.39 -11.00 -8.91
CA PHE A 253 0.54 -12.14 -8.78
C PHE A 253 1.53 -11.95 -7.63
N ARG A 254 2.10 -10.75 -7.46
CA ARG A 254 3.00 -10.45 -6.33
C ARG A 254 2.28 -10.60 -5.00
N ASN A 255 1.06 -10.07 -4.89
CA ASN A 255 0.24 -10.15 -3.68
C ASN A 255 -0.06 -11.61 -3.32
N PHE A 256 -0.55 -12.39 -4.29
CA PHE A 256 -0.78 -13.83 -4.12
C PHE A 256 0.50 -14.59 -3.70
N LYS A 257 1.64 -14.35 -4.38
CA LYS A 257 2.93 -14.95 -4.04
C LYS A 257 3.36 -14.62 -2.61
N SER A 258 3.17 -13.37 -2.17
CA SER A 258 3.45 -12.96 -0.78
C SER A 258 2.57 -13.73 0.20
N ARG A 259 1.25 -13.76 -0.02
CA ARG A 259 0.30 -14.49 0.84
C ARG A 259 0.61 -15.98 0.92
N VAL A 260 1.00 -16.62 -0.18
CA VAL A 260 1.42 -18.03 -0.19
C VAL A 260 2.71 -18.23 0.62
N ALA A 261 3.69 -17.34 0.50
CA ALA A 261 4.91 -17.39 1.31
C ALA A 261 4.61 -17.21 2.81
N ASP A 262 3.68 -16.31 3.16
CA ASP A 262 3.21 -16.09 4.53
C ASP A 262 2.46 -17.32 5.07
N TYR A 263 1.64 -17.99 4.26
CA TYR A 263 0.99 -19.26 4.63
C TYR A 263 1.98 -20.38 4.91
N ILE A 264 2.98 -20.55 4.03
CA ILE A 264 4.01 -21.58 4.20
C ILE A 264 4.83 -21.28 5.47
N ARG A 265 5.14 -20.01 5.75
CA ARG A 265 5.79 -19.57 6.99
C ARG A 265 4.93 -19.88 8.22
N TYR A 266 3.66 -19.46 8.23
CA TYR A 266 2.69 -19.73 9.29
C TYR A 266 2.56 -21.22 9.58
N ARG A 267 2.40 -22.05 8.53
CA ARG A 267 2.30 -23.50 8.67
C ARG A 267 3.59 -24.10 9.23
N LYS A 268 4.77 -23.65 8.78
CA LYS A 268 6.07 -24.15 9.28
C LYS A 268 6.33 -23.82 10.75
N ILE A 269 5.86 -22.67 11.23
CA ILE A 269 5.93 -22.28 12.65
C ILE A 269 4.92 -23.10 13.47
N THR A 270 3.69 -23.23 12.98
CA THR A 270 2.59 -23.89 13.70
C THR A 270 2.72 -25.41 13.75
N SER A 271 3.18 -26.05 12.67
CA SER A 271 3.23 -27.53 12.52
C SER A 271 4.28 -28.25 13.36
N ASN A 272 4.90 -27.56 14.32
CA ASN A 272 5.89 -28.11 15.23
C ASN A 272 5.78 -27.46 16.62
N MET A 273 4.70 -26.73 16.91
CA MET A 273 4.60 -25.92 18.13
C MET A 273 4.13 -26.72 19.34
N ASN A 274 3.26 -27.71 19.14
CA ASN A 274 2.87 -28.64 20.21
C ASN A 274 3.98 -29.66 20.51
N ASP A 275 4.77 -30.03 19.50
CA ASP A 275 5.81 -31.05 19.61
C ASP A 275 7.17 -30.48 20.09
N ARG A 276 7.47 -29.19 19.83
CA ARG A 276 8.72 -28.54 20.30
C ARG A 276 8.71 -28.11 21.75
N PHE A 277 7.55 -27.77 22.30
CA PHE A 277 7.46 -27.18 23.64
C PHE A 277 6.63 -28.08 24.55
N PRO A 278 7.19 -28.53 25.69
CA PRO A 278 6.40 -29.27 26.66
C PRO A 278 5.34 -28.36 27.27
N ASP A 279 4.20 -28.96 27.62
CA ASP A 279 3.19 -28.32 28.47
C ASP A 279 3.74 -28.20 29.90
N ALA A 280 3.45 -27.08 30.55
CA ALA A 280 3.82 -26.86 31.95
C ALA A 280 3.00 -27.81 32.86
N THR A 281 3.64 -28.36 33.89
CA THR A 281 2.92 -29.14 34.91
C THR A 281 2.12 -28.18 35.81
N PRO A 282 0.99 -28.61 36.41
CA PRO A 282 0.19 -27.72 37.25
C PRO A 282 0.96 -27.21 38.48
N GLU A 283 1.98 -27.92 38.95
CA GLU A 283 2.87 -27.47 40.03
C GLU A 283 3.81 -26.34 39.59
N GLU A 284 4.36 -26.42 38.37
CA GLU A 284 5.18 -25.33 37.80
C GLU A 284 4.34 -24.09 37.47
N LEU A 285 3.08 -24.29 37.09
CA LEU A 285 2.12 -23.24 36.78
C LEU A 285 1.71 -22.47 38.06
N ASN A 286 1.43 -23.18 39.15
CA ASN A 286 1.10 -22.61 40.46
C ASN A 286 2.32 -22.00 41.19
N GLY A 287 3.54 -22.41 40.82
CA GLY A 287 4.79 -21.92 41.42
C GLY A 287 5.40 -20.69 40.76
N GLY A 288 4.81 -20.16 39.69
CA GLY A 288 5.32 -19.03 38.91
C GLY A 288 4.27 -17.96 38.61
N ASP A 289 4.60 -17.05 37.68
CA ASP A 289 3.64 -16.05 37.18
C ASP A 289 2.48 -16.75 36.44
N THR A 290 1.30 -16.84 37.05
CA THR A 290 0.10 -17.43 36.42
C THR A 290 -0.47 -16.56 35.29
N ILE A 291 -0.01 -15.32 35.12
CA ILE A 291 -0.52 -14.35 34.15
C ILE A 291 0.37 -14.33 32.90
N CYS A 292 -0.20 -14.54 31.71
CA CYS A 292 0.55 -14.45 30.47
C CYS A 292 0.86 -12.99 30.12
N ILE A 293 2.14 -12.63 29.97
CA ILE A 293 2.56 -11.24 29.66
C ILE A 293 2.02 -10.68 28.31
N ILE A 294 1.55 -11.56 27.41
CA ILE A 294 1.11 -11.19 26.06
C ILE A 294 -0.35 -10.70 26.08
N CYS A 295 -1.29 -11.49 26.62
CA CYS A 295 -2.71 -11.10 26.74
C CYS A 295 -3.08 -10.49 28.10
N ARG A 296 -2.25 -10.68 29.14
CA ARG A 296 -2.49 -10.28 30.54
C ARG A 296 -3.62 -11.04 31.24
N GLU A 297 -3.93 -12.24 30.76
CA GLU A 297 -4.93 -13.15 31.32
C GLU A 297 -4.26 -14.34 32.05
N GLU A 298 -5.02 -15.00 32.92
CA GLU A 298 -4.55 -16.17 33.66
C GLU A 298 -4.38 -17.41 32.77
N MET A 299 -3.33 -18.18 33.02
CA MET A 299 -2.95 -19.36 32.26
C MET A 299 -3.48 -20.62 32.92
N ILE A 300 -4.50 -21.24 32.29
CA ILE A 300 -4.99 -22.57 32.65
C ILE A 300 -4.16 -23.68 31.95
N THR A 301 -3.66 -23.38 30.74
CA THR A 301 -2.71 -24.22 30.01
C THR A 301 -1.60 -23.35 29.43
N ALA A 302 -0.35 -23.73 29.63
CA ALA A 302 0.81 -22.97 29.21
C ALA A 302 1.89 -23.86 28.57
N LYS A 303 2.55 -23.34 27.54
CA LYS A 303 3.73 -23.95 26.93
C LYS A 303 5.00 -23.33 27.50
N LYS A 304 5.96 -24.19 27.85
CA LYS A 304 7.24 -23.79 28.44
C LYS A 304 8.32 -23.68 27.36
N LEU A 305 8.92 -22.50 27.22
CA LEU A 305 10.06 -22.31 26.33
C LEU A 305 11.34 -22.86 26.96
N VAL A 306 12.35 -23.12 26.12
CA VAL A 306 13.71 -23.53 26.56
C VAL A 306 14.38 -22.52 27.51
N CYS A 307 13.90 -21.28 27.56
CA CYS A 307 14.33 -20.24 28.49
C CYS A 307 13.50 -20.16 29.78
N GLY A 308 12.65 -21.16 30.05
CA GLY A 308 11.86 -21.31 31.28
C GLY A 308 10.53 -20.52 31.34
N HIS A 309 10.30 -19.59 30.42
CA HIS A 309 9.10 -18.73 30.45
C HIS A 309 7.84 -19.45 29.94
N LEU A 310 6.70 -19.12 30.54
CA LEU A 310 5.38 -19.70 30.29
C LEU A 310 4.46 -18.72 29.55
N PHE A 311 3.72 -19.21 28.55
CA PHE A 311 2.70 -18.44 27.82
C PHE A 311 1.56 -19.36 27.37
N HIS A 312 0.35 -18.82 27.15
CA HIS A 312 -0.69 -19.57 26.44
C HIS A 312 -0.22 -19.97 25.04
N VAL A 313 -0.66 -21.16 24.59
CA VAL A 313 -0.37 -21.73 23.26
C VAL A 313 -0.59 -20.70 22.14
N ASN A 314 -1.74 -20.02 22.14
CA ASN A 314 -2.15 -19.11 21.07
C ASN A 314 -1.42 -17.77 21.11
N CYS A 315 -1.14 -17.25 22.31
CA CYS A 315 -0.33 -16.05 22.53
C CYS A 315 1.11 -16.26 22.04
N LEU A 316 1.72 -17.40 22.38
CA LEU A 316 3.04 -17.78 21.88
C LEU A 316 3.07 -17.93 20.36
N ARG A 317 2.04 -18.54 19.76
CA ARG A 317 1.91 -18.66 18.30
C ARG A 317 1.93 -17.29 17.62
N SER A 318 1.07 -16.37 18.06
CA SER A 318 0.97 -15.04 17.46
C SER A 318 2.22 -14.18 17.70
N TRP A 319 2.94 -14.40 18.80
CA TRP A 319 4.24 -13.76 19.00
C TRP A 319 5.30 -14.30 18.03
N LEU A 320 5.43 -15.63 17.92
CA LEU A 320 6.41 -16.29 17.05
C LEU A 320 6.18 -16.03 15.55
N GLU A 321 4.95 -15.76 15.13
CA GLU A 321 4.62 -15.27 13.77
C GLU A 321 5.35 -13.95 13.43
N ARG A 322 5.62 -13.10 14.44
CA ARG A 322 6.23 -11.77 14.28
C ARG A 322 7.71 -11.74 14.68
N GLN A 323 8.07 -12.45 15.76
CA GLN A 323 9.39 -12.37 16.40
C GLN A 323 9.82 -13.72 16.96
N HIS A 324 10.97 -14.25 16.52
CA HIS A 324 11.50 -15.56 16.96
C HIS A 324 12.21 -15.53 18.33
N THR A 325 11.85 -14.60 19.20
CA THR A 325 12.47 -14.35 20.51
C THR A 325 11.44 -14.48 21.62
N CYS A 326 11.86 -14.85 22.83
CA CYS A 326 10.98 -14.89 24.00
C CYS A 326 10.46 -13.47 24.33
N PRO A 327 9.15 -13.24 24.53
CA PRO A 327 8.60 -11.94 24.89
C PRO A 327 9.26 -11.32 26.14
N THR A 328 9.55 -12.15 27.15
CA THR A 328 10.05 -11.70 28.46
C THR A 328 11.57 -11.47 28.44
N CYS A 329 12.36 -12.44 27.98
CA CYS A 329 13.82 -12.38 28.07
C CYS A 329 14.56 -12.13 26.75
N ARG A 330 13.83 -12.00 25.62
CA ARG A 330 14.36 -11.81 24.25
C ARG A 330 15.34 -12.87 23.74
N ALA A 331 15.55 -13.95 24.49
CA ALA A 331 16.35 -15.10 24.05
C ALA A 331 15.71 -15.73 22.80
N LEU A 332 16.55 -16.18 21.86
CA LEU A 332 16.12 -16.93 20.68
C LEU A 332 15.41 -18.22 21.11
N VAL A 333 14.19 -18.42 20.60
CA VAL A 333 13.35 -19.58 20.97
C VAL A 333 13.86 -20.87 20.31
N VAL A 334 14.61 -20.73 19.20
CA VAL A 334 15.37 -21.81 18.56
C VAL A 334 16.84 -21.38 18.55
N PRO A 335 17.71 -22.02 19.35
CA PRO A 335 19.16 -21.86 19.21
C PRO A 335 19.58 -22.31 17.80
N PRO A 336 20.49 -21.60 17.10
CA PRO A 336 21.08 -22.13 15.88
C PRO A 336 21.86 -23.42 16.22
N GLU A 337 21.68 -24.47 15.42
CA GLU A 337 22.13 -25.84 15.73
C GLU A 337 23.67 -25.99 15.77
N ASN A 338 24.42 -24.92 15.45
CA ASN A 338 25.89 -24.83 15.50
C ASN A 338 26.43 -23.97 16.66
N GLY A 339 25.83 -24.02 17.86
CA GLY A 339 26.20 -23.12 18.99
C GLY A 339 26.20 -23.74 20.39
N THR A 340 26.12 -25.06 20.52
CA THR A 340 25.66 -25.74 21.75
C THR A 340 26.71 -25.89 22.88
N ASN A 341 27.54 -24.88 23.17
CA ASN A 341 28.62 -25.03 24.17
C ASN A 341 29.03 -23.81 25.04
N VAL A 342 28.31 -22.67 25.02
CA VAL A 342 28.77 -21.45 25.78
C VAL A 342 27.79 -20.96 26.86
N ALA A 343 26.54 -21.41 26.87
CA ALA A 343 25.49 -20.81 27.73
C ALA A 343 25.24 -21.51 29.09
N ARG A 344 25.90 -22.63 29.42
CA ARG A 344 25.54 -23.45 30.61
C ARG A 344 26.31 -23.11 31.91
N SER A 345 27.32 -22.24 31.87
CA SER A 345 28.27 -22.05 32.99
C SER A 345 28.15 -20.73 33.77
N ARG A 346 26.96 -20.10 33.85
CA ARG A 346 26.78 -18.80 34.55
C ARG A 346 25.71 -18.72 35.64
N TYR A 347 25.05 -19.83 35.99
CA TYR A 347 23.99 -19.84 37.01
C TYR A 347 24.23 -20.86 38.13
N ALA A 348 25.50 -21.13 38.46
CA ALA A 348 25.86 -22.02 39.56
C ALA A 348 27.15 -21.58 40.27
N GLN A 349 27.13 -20.42 40.93
CA GLN A 349 27.94 -20.13 42.13
C GLN A 349 27.59 -18.75 42.71
N GLN A 350 26.85 -18.75 43.83
CA GLN A 350 26.82 -17.63 44.76
C GLN A 350 26.81 -18.22 46.17
N GLY A 351 27.96 -18.15 46.86
CA GLY A 351 28.17 -18.81 48.15
C GLY A 351 29.51 -18.43 48.79
N THR A 352 29.45 -17.51 49.76
CA THR A 352 30.31 -17.40 50.97
C THR A 352 31.85 -17.39 50.87
N SER A 353 32.41 -16.16 50.97
CA SER A 353 33.30 -15.65 52.06
C SER A 353 34.81 -15.98 52.20
N PHE A 354 35.57 -14.88 52.27
CA PHE A 354 36.87 -14.59 52.95
C PHE A 354 38.25 -15.02 52.36
N THR A 355 39.26 -14.22 52.76
CA THR A 355 40.60 -13.91 52.18
C THR A 355 41.75 -14.44 53.09
N PRO A 356 43.09 -14.24 52.86
CA PRO A 356 43.79 -13.32 51.92
C PRO A 356 45.12 -13.79 51.23
N GLN A 357 45.68 -12.87 50.42
CA GLN A 357 47.13 -12.56 50.22
C GLN A 357 47.97 -13.28 49.13
N GLY A 358 48.61 -12.51 48.23
CA GLY A 358 49.78 -12.97 47.43
C GLY A 358 49.94 -12.51 45.96
N SER A 359 50.59 -11.36 45.74
CA SER A 359 51.51 -11.04 44.61
C SER A 359 51.09 -11.11 43.10
N GLN A 360 50.95 -9.91 42.52
CA GLN A 360 51.46 -9.43 41.20
C GLN A 360 51.52 -10.34 39.93
N ALA A 361 50.67 -10.01 38.94
CA ALA A 361 51.03 -9.75 37.53
C ALA A 361 49.81 -9.18 36.76
N ASP A 362 50.00 -8.24 35.82
CA ASP A 362 48.91 -7.47 35.18
C ASP A 362 48.84 -7.67 33.64
N PRO A 363 47.76 -8.27 33.09
CA PRO A 363 47.54 -8.39 31.65
C PRO A 363 46.21 -7.74 31.20
N ARG A 364 45.98 -6.46 31.50
CA ARG A 364 44.66 -5.80 31.32
C ARG A 364 44.30 -5.24 29.94
N THR A 365 45.18 -5.23 28.94
CA THR A 365 44.93 -4.52 27.66
C THR A 365 44.40 -5.37 26.50
N ASN A 366 44.57 -6.70 26.50
CA ASN A 366 44.23 -7.54 25.33
C ASN A 366 42.84 -8.22 25.38
N SER A 367 42.18 -8.21 26.55
CA SER A 367 40.87 -8.85 26.77
C SER A 367 39.68 -7.93 26.40
N HIS A 368 39.82 -6.61 26.56
CA HIS A 368 38.76 -5.65 26.25
C HIS A 368 38.50 -5.51 24.73
N VAL A 369 39.56 -5.56 23.92
CA VAL A 369 39.44 -5.45 22.45
C VAL A 369 38.69 -6.65 21.87
N SER A 370 39.05 -7.88 22.27
CA SER A 370 38.36 -9.10 21.82
C SER A 370 36.90 -9.16 22.28
N GLN A 371 36.57 -8.71 23.50
CA GLN A 371 35.18 -8.60 23.96
C GLN A 371 34.37 -7.54 23.19
N HIS A 372 34.98 -6.41 22.81
CA HIS A 372 34.34 -5.39 22.00
C HIS A 372 34.11 -5.88 20.56
N GLN A 373 35.09 -6.57 19.97
CA GLN A 373 35.00 -7.20 18.66
C GLN A 373 33.86 -8.23 18.62
N ALA A 374 33.78 -9.11 19.62
CA ALA A 374 32.73 -10.12 19.73
C ALA A 374 31.34 -9.50 19.93
N ARG A 375 31.22 -8.40 20.68
CA ARG A 375 29.96 -7.64 20.82
C ARG A 375 29.53 -6.99 19.50
N LEU A 376 30.47 -6.42 18.75
CA LEU A 376 30.20 -5.85 17.42
C LEU A 376 29.75 -6.93 16.42
N GLN A 377 30.43 -8.08 16.39
CA GLN A 377 30.04 -9.20 15.51
C GLN A 377 28.68 -9.79 15.91
N ALA A 378 28.38 -9.92 17.21
CA ALA A 378 27.06 -10.36 17.68
C ALA A 378 25.96 -9.34 17.34
N ALA A 379 26.25 -8.04 17.45
CA ALA A 379 25.31 -6.98 17.06
C ALA A 379 25.07 -6.94 15.54
N ALA A 380 26.12 -7.10 14.73
CA ALA A 380 26.01 -7.18 13.27
C ALA A 380 25.24 -8.44 12.82
N ALA A 381 25.50 -9.59 13.44
CA ALA A 381 24.73 -10.82 13.20
C ALA A 381 23.25 -10.68 13.59
N ALA A 382 22.95 -9.97 14.69
CA ALA A 382 21.57 -9.65 15.06
C ALA A 382 20.91 -8.69 14.05
N ALA A 383 21.60 -7.65 13.60
CA ALA A 383 21.09 -6.71 12.60
C ALA A 383 20.74 -7.39 11.26
N ALA A 384 21.62 -8.28 10.77
CA ALA A 384 21.40 -9.04 9.54
C ALA A 384 20.20 -10.02 9.61
N ILE A 385 19.72 -10.36 10.81
CA ILE A 385 18.49 -11.14 11.02
C ILE A 385 17.26 -10.22 10.92
N TYR A 386 17.34 -8.99 11.44
CA TYR A 386 16.25 -7.99 11.37
C TYR A 386 15.99 -7.44 9.96
N GLU A 387 17.01 -7.33 9.09
CA GLU A 387 16.79 -6.94 7.68
C GLU A 387 15.90 -7.95 6.90
N LYS A 388 15.75 -9.19 7.38
CA LYS A 388 14.86 -10.20 6.78
C LYS A 388 13.45 -10.22 7.39
N SER A 389 13.18 -9.47 8.45
CA SER A 389 11.83 -9.28 9.00
C SER A 389 11.17 -8.03 8.40
N ILE A 390 10.62 -8.18 7.20
CA ILE A 390 9.82 -7.13 6.55
C ILE A 390 8.49 -6.99 7.32
N VAL A 391 8.41 -6.02 8.22
CA VAL A 391 7.17 -5.61 8.90
C VAL A 391 7.03 -4.09 8.75
N TYR A 392 6.21 -3.70 7.77
CA TYR A 392 5.96 -2.35 7.24
C TYR A 392 7.10 -1.69 6.42
N PRO A 393 6.79 -1.15 5.22
CA PRO A 393 7.65 -0.17 4.57
C PRO A 393 7.42 1.21 5.19
N SER A 394 8.49 1.89 5.61
CA SER A 394 8.44 3.34 5.80
C SER A 394 8.31 4.01 4.43
N ALA A 395 7.35 4.91 4.27
CA ALA A 395 7.27 5.75 3.08
C ALA A 395 8.53 6.63 2.95
N GLN A 396 8.90 6.96 1.70
CA GLN A 396 10.02 7.85 1.32
C GLN A 396 11.40 7.22 1.62
N ILE A 397 12.19 6.79 0.63
CA ILE A 397 12.80 7.61 -0.43
C ILE A 397 13.12 6.72 -1.66
N LEU A 398 12.77 7.21 -2.85
CA LEU A 398 13.40 6.85 -4.13
C LEU A 398 14.28 8.03 -4.55
N PRO A 399 15.42 7.80 -5.21
CA PRO A 399 15.40 7.78 -6.67
C PRO A 399 16.04 6.53 -7.30
N CYS A 400 15.56 6.21 -8.50
CA CYS A 400 16.09 5.18 -9.38
C CYS A 400 17.53 5.49 -9.83
N TYR A 401 18.28 4.46 -10.27
CA TYR A 401 18.82 4.41 -11.65
C TYR A 401 19.12 2.95 -12.07
N VAL A 402 19.36 2.74 -13.37
CA VAL A 402 19.24 1.46 -14.10
C VAL A 402 20.61 0.82 -14.36
N GLY A 403 20.73 -0.53 -14.41
CA GLY A 403 22.00 -1.17 -14.79
C GLY A 403 22.10 -2.72 -14.83
N ALA A 404 21.35 -3.37 -15.72
CA ALA A 404 21.70 -4.59 -16.48
C ALA A 404 22.36 -5.87 -15.87
N ASN A 405 21.75 -7.01 -16.24
CA ASN A 405 22.34 -8.32 -16.60
C ASN A 405 22.93 -9.29 -15.55
N MET A 406 22.19 -10.39 -15.32
CA MET A 406 22.74 -11.73 -15.03
C MET A 406 23.18 -12.44 -16.32
N PRO A 407 24.08 -13.43 -16.21
CA PRO A 407 23.86 -14.70 -16.89
C PRO A 407 23.80 -15.90 -15.93
N PHE A 408 23.19 -16.98 -16.42
CA PHE A 408 23.05 -18.30 -15.77
C PHE A 408 24.40 -19.04 -15.67
N GLY A 409 24.56 -19.92 -14.68
CA GLY A 409 25.70 -20.84 -14.58
C GLY A 409 25.64 -21.75 -13.35
N ASP A 410 25.68 -23.07 -13.56
CA ASP A 410 25.47 -24.10 -12.54
C ASP A 410 26.75 -24.51 -11.77
N SER A 411 26.51 -25.08 -10.58
CA SER A 411 27.31 -26.13 -9.92
C SER A 411 28.71 -25.84 -9.32
N SER A 412 28.74 -26.00 -7.99
CA SER A 412 29.73 -26.76 -7.20
C SER A 412 31.17 -26.26 -6.91
N TRP A 413 31.51 -26.36 -5.62
CA TRP A 413 32.86 -26.38 -5.01
C TRP A 413 33.80 -25.19 -5.24
N ASN A 414 33.85 -24.25 -4.28
CA ASN A 414 34.92 -24.23 -3.27
C ASN A 414 34.80 -23.01 -2.33
N ASN A 415 34.89 -23.26 -1.02
CA ASN A 415 35.14 -22.21 -0.04
C ASN A 415 36.63 -21.81 -0.05
N LEU A 416 36.91 -20.54 0.28
CA LEU A 416 38.23 -19.93 0.61
C LEU A 416 38.83 -18.95 -0.43
N SER A 417 38.07 -17.95 -0.89
CA SER A 417 38.63 -16.72 -1.51
C SER A 417 37.66 -15.51 -1.60
N THR A 418 36.43 -15.62 -1.09
CA THR A 418 35.35 -14.64 -1.27
C THR A 418 35.33 -13.49 -0.27
N SER A 419 36.10 -13.52 0.82
CA SER A 419 36.16 -12.42 1.79
C SER A 419 36.92 -11.21 1.26
N ASP A 420 38.08 -11.45 0.66
CA ASP A 420 39.06 -10.39 0.39
C ASP A 420 38.67 -9.60 -0.88
N THR A 421 38.06 -10.29 -1.85
CA THR A 421 37.46 -9.69 -3.04
C THR A 421 36.24 -8.82 -2.73
N GLN A 422 35.40 -9.22 -1.76
CA GLN A 422 34.32 -8.39 -1.23
C GLN A 422 34.86 -7.18 -0.47
N LEU A 423 35.90 -7.36 0.35
CA LEU A 423 36.50 -6.27 1.13
C LEU A 423 37.12 -5.19 0.23
N GLU A 424 37.86 -5.59 -0.81
CA GLU A 424 38.50 -4.64 -1.71
C GLU A 424 37.48 -3.93 -2.63
N ALA A 425 36.42 -4.62 -3.06
CA ALA A 425 35.30 -3.98 -3.76
C ALA A 425 34.61 -2.93 -2.90
N HIS A 426 34.40 -3.21 -1.60
CA HIS A 426 33.82 -2.26 -0.66
C HIS A 426 34.75 -1.07 -0.39
N ARG A 427 36.07 -1.31 -0.36
CA ARG A 427 37.10 -0.27 -0.20
C ARG A 427 37.14 0.69 -1.39
N ILE A 428 37.08 0.17 -2.60
CA ILE A 428 37.03 0.95 -3.85
C ILE A 428 35.74 1.80 -3.89
N PHE A 429 34.59 1.21 -3.54
CA PHE A 429 33.32 1.93 -3.46
C PHE A 429 33.36 3.11 -2.47
N LEU A 430 33.93 2.89 -1.28
CA LEU A 430 34.10 3.96 -0.27
C LEU A 430 35.07 5.05 -0.72
N GLN A 431 36.19 4.71 -1.38
CA GLN A 431 37.08 5.70 -1.98
C GLN A 431 36.34 6.55 -3.03
N GLN A 432 35.54 5.93 -3.88
CA GLN A 432 34.80 6.63 -4.94
C GLN A 432 33.70 7.55 -4.37
N GLN A 433 33.05 7.17 -3.26
CA GLN A 433 32.15 8.07 -2.52
C GLN A 433 32.89 9.27 -1.90
N ILE A 434 34.10 9.07 -1.35
CA ILE A 434 34.92 10.16 -0.80
C ILE A 434 35.35 11.14 -1.91
N GLU A 435 35.69 10.64 -3.10
CA GLU A 435 36.05 11.47 -4.26
C GLU A 435 34.86 12.34 -4.73
N VAL A 436 33.66 11.76 -4.79
CA VAL A 436 32.42 12.48 -5.11
C VAL A 436 32.11 13.54 -4.05
N LEU A 437 32.20 13.22 -2.75
CA LEU A 437 31.97 14.18 -1.68
C LEU A 437 32.98 15.33 -1.70
N ARG A 438 34.26 15.05 -2.02
CA ARG A 438 35.30 16.09 -2.20
C ARG A 438 34.98 17.03 -3.37
N SER A 439 34.57 16.50 -4.52
CA SER A 439 34.20 17.33 -5.68
C SER A 439 32.96 18.20 -5.40
N GLN A 440 31.94 17.66 -4.72
CA GLN A 440 30.79 18.45 -4.26
C GLN A 440 31.18 19.55 -3.26
N LEU A 441 32.11 19.27 -2.34
CA LEU A 441 32.58 20.24 -1.36
C LEU A 441 33.41 21.36 -2.01
N MET A 442 34.22 21.06 -3.03
CA MET A 442 34.91 22.04 -3.88
C MET A 442 33.92 22.95 -4.63
N LEU A 443 32.83 22.40 -5.19
CA LEU A 443 31.78 23.18 -5.85
C LEU A 443 31.00 24.08 -4.88
N LEU A 444 30.77 23.64 -3.64
CA LEU A 444 30.16 24.46 -2.60
C LEU A 444 31.10 25.57 -2.11
N GLN A 445 32.40 25.32 -2.07
CA GLN A 445 33.42 26.34 -1.75
C GLN A 445 33.54 27.38 -2.86
N SER A 446 33.56 26.98 -4.15
CA SER A 446 33.59 27.92 -5.27
C SER A 446 32.30 28.76 -5.39
N SER A 447 31.14 28.17 -5.08
CA SER A 447 29.88 28.91 -4.97
C SER A 447 29.90 29.94 -3.83
N LYS A 448 30.53 29.61 -2.69
CA LYS A 448 30.72 30.56 -1.59
C LYS A 448 31.67 31.70 -1.94
N THR A 449 32.80 31.45 -2.61
CA THR A 449 33.72 32.53 -3.03
C THR A 449 33.12 33.43 -4.10
N GLN A 450 32.34 32.89 -5.06
CA GLN A 450 31.57 33.72 -6.00
C GLN A 450 30.54 34.61 -5.29
N LYS A 451 29.79 34.07 -4.32
CA LYS A 451 28.83 34.87 -3.53
C LYS A 451 29.50 35.91 -2.64
N ALA A 452 30.68 35.62 -2.09
CA ALA A 452 31.48 36.59 -1.34
C ALA A 452 31.99 37.74 -2.25
N ALA A 453 32.50 37.42 -3.44
CA ALA A 453 32.94 38.44 -4.41
C ALA A 453 31.78 39.34 -4.88
N ALA A 454 30.60 38.77 -5.13
CA ALA A 454 29.40 39.52 -5.49
C ALA A 454 28.90 40.45 -4.36
N ALA A 455 29.06 40.03 -3.09
CA ALA A 455 28.68 40.86 -1.93
C ALA A 455 29.61 42.06 -1.73
N VAL A 456 30.90 41.93 -2.03
CA VAL A 456 31.87 43.04 -1.95
C VAL A 456 31.62 44.06 -3.08
N GLY A 457 31.34 43.60 -4.30
CA GLY A 457 31.06 44.48 -5.45
C GLY A 457 29.79 45.33 -5.34
N ALA A 458 28.87 45.00 -4.43
CA ALA A 458 27.62 45.74 -4.23
C ALA A 458 27.74 46.94 -3.26
N SER A 459 28.89 47.13 -2.60
CA SER A 459 29.07 48.14 -1.55
C SER A 459 29.52 49.53 -2.05
N ASP A 460 30.23 49.61 -3.18
CA ASP A 460 30.90 50.85 -3.63
C ASP A 460 30.09 51.68 -4.67
N GLY A 461 28.83 51.32 -4.91
CA GLY A 461 28.00 51.89 -5.97
C GLY A 461 27.11 53.07 -5.57
N LYS A 462 27.55 54.03 -4.73
CA LYS A 462 26.66 55.14 -4.31
C LYS A 462 27.33 56.48 -3.98
N GLY A 463 27.60 57.30 -5.01
CA GLY A 463 27.70 58.76 -4.81
C GLY A 463 28.49 59.60 -5.83
N LYS A 464 27.82 60.09 -6.89
CA LYS A 464 27.79 61.53 -7.31
C LYS A 464 26.90 61.73 -8.56
N ALA A 465 26.33 62.93 -8.69
CA ALA A 465 25.41 63.34 -9.76
C ALA A 465 25.85 64.67 -10.43
N ILE A 466 25.04 65.17 -11.41
CA ILE A 466 25.07 66.50 -12.10
C ILE A 466 26.07 66.53 -13.30
N SER A 467 25.81 67.05 -14.53
CA SER A 467 24.68 67.80 -15.18
C SER A 467 24.56 67.50 -16.70
N PHE A 468 23.72 68.28 -17.42
CA PHE A 468 23.50 68.42 -18.89
C PHE A 468 22.62 67.34 -19.59
N GLU A 469 21.42 67.57 -20.17
CA GLU A 469 20.65 68.72 -20.71
C GLU A 469 20.62 68.79 -22.27
N SER A 470 19.41 68.86 -22.84
CA SER A 470 19.02 69.31 -24.20
C SER A 470 18.47 68.29 -25.24
N ALA A 471 17.16 68.44 -25.50
CA ALA A 471 16.53 68.68 -26.82
C ALA A 471 16.18 67.56 -27.85
N GLN A 472 15.04 67.82 -28.52
CA GLN A 472 14.47 67.28 -29.78
C GLN A 472 14.11 65.78 -29.85
N LYS A 473 12.90 65.31 -30.24
CA LYS A 473 11.77 65.73 -31.13
C LYS A 473 11.80 65.00 -32.48
N GLY A 474 10.72 64.24 -32.73
CA GLY A 474 10.35 63.59 -33.99
C GLY A 474 10.86 62.14 -34.12
N GLN A 475 10.32 61.25 -34.95
CA GLN A 475 9.02 61.05 -35.63
C GLN A 475 9.28 60.05 -36.78
N ALA A 476 8.44 59.01 -36.88
CA ALA A 476 8.19 58.14 -38.05
C ALA A 476 9.30 57.20 -38.60
N GLU A 477 8.83 56.06 -39.14
CA GLU A 477 9.44 55.15 -40.13
C GLU A 477 10.79 54.47 -39.77
N GLY A 478 11.16 53.30 -40.30
CA GLY A 478 10.48 52.34 -41.19
C GLY A 478 11.49 51.36 -41.84
N ALA A 479 11.02 50.18 -42.25
CA ALA A 479 11.69 49.16 -43.09
C ALA A 479 12.93 48.37 -42.55
N ASP A 480 12.94 47.07 -42.91
CA ASP A 480 14.02 46.12 -43.25
C ASP A 480 15.36 46.13 -42.46
N ILE A 481 15.98 44.99 -42.09
CA ILE A 481 16.06 43.65 -42.72
C ILE A 481 15.93 42.54 -41.66
#